data_AF-A0A9E1L9J2-F1
#
_entry.id   AF-A0A9E1L9J2-F1
#
_cell.length_a   1.000
_cell.length_b   1.000
_cell.length_c   1.000
_cell.angle_alpha   90.00
_cell.angle_beta   90.00
_cell.angle_gamma   90.00
#
_symmetry.space_group_name_H-M   'P 1'
#
loop_
_entity.id
_entity.type
_entity.pdbx_description
1 polymer ?
#
loop_
_entity_poly.entity_id
_entity_poly.type
_entity_poly.pdbx_seq_one_letter_code
_entity_poly.pdbx_strand_id
1 'polypeptide(L)'
;MINVGGILGSGIFMVPATVALYTASSSLFFMVWIIGGIISLFGALSVAELGAAMPKAGGQYVYLNEAYGPVWGYLYGWSAVAVINTASIAAVGVAFAEYLRFFFPLSSLEIKSIAIISIIILTIINVVDVKSGARFQNWFTFTKIASIALIILLGLFLDGGSTQNLSPLFSEQSFTSLVGPLGLAMVAVLWTFDGWIFITYVAGEVKNPGRNIPLSIIFCMIIILSVYLALNYVLVFALGFDKMIGSELVMSDAASIFLGDKGGAIITMIILISLIGANNGFVLTSARINYAMAKDKLFFKKASIIHPKYKSPANALIIQCIWACVLTFTGTFNQLITYIIFASWIFYGMSAGAVIILRTKKPDLERPYKTPLYPWIPLIFILFAIFLTINTIMEAPRDAGIGALLILAGLPFYYYWKNND
;
A
#
# COMPACT_ATOMS: atom_id res chain seq x y z
N MET A 1 -1.49 -4.15 -14.37
CA MET A 1 -0.50 -3.05 -14.27
C MET A 1 -0.81 -2.12 -13.12
N ILE A 2 -2.02 -1.54 -12.97
CA ILE A 2 -2.32 -0.60 -11.87
C ILE A 2 -2.02 -1.21 -10.48
N ASN A 3 -2.53 -2.41 -10.17
CA ASN A 3 -2.28 -3.05 -8.87
C ASN A 3 -0.80 -3.37 -8.65
N VAL A 4 -0.14 -4.08 -9.57
CA VAL A 4 1.31 -4.35 -9.49
C VAL A 4 2.11 -3.04 -9.41
N GLY A 5 1.63 -2.01 -10.11
CA GLY A 5 2.10 -0.63 -10.11
C GLY A 5 2.05 0.05 -8.74
N GLY A 6 0.98 -0.18 -7.98
CA GLY A 6 0.81 0.34 -6.63
C GLY A 6 1.53 -0.48 -5.56
N ILE A 7 1.45 -1.82 -5.65
CA ILE A 7 2.03 -2.72 -4.64
C ILE A 7 3.56 -2.77 -4.70
N LEU A 8 4.16 -2.91 -5.89
CA LEU A 8 5.62 -2.83 -6.05
C LEU A 8 6.09 -1.37 -5.88
N GLY A 9 6.09 -0.89 -4.65
CA GLY A 9 6.51 0.45 -4.25
C GLY A 9 7.68 0.42 -3.28
N SER A 10 7.71 1.38 -2.36
CA SER A 10 8.76 1.52 -1.34
C SER A 10 8.81 0.38 -0.34
N GLY A 11 7.70 -0.32 -0.12
CA GLY A 11 7.58 -1.51 0.74
C GLY A 11 8.77 -2.44 0.65
N ILE A 12 8.91 -3.09 -0.50
CA ILE A 12 9.90 -4.16 -0.66
C ILE A 12 11.34 -3.65 -0.64
N PHE A 13 11.55 -2.36 -0.87
CA PHE A 13 12.89 -1.81 -0.91
C PHE A 13 13.43 -1.47 0.49
N MET A 14 12.55 -1.09 1.44
CA MET A 14 12.95 -0.66 2.79
C MET A 14 12.55 -1.65 3.89
N VAL A 15 11.37 -2.27 3.78
CA VAL A 15 10.81 -3.12 4.83
C VAL A 15 11.63 -4.38 5.16
N PRO A 16 12.36 -5.02 4.23
CA PRO A 16 13.18 -6.18 4.59
C PRO A 16 14.15 -5.91 5.75
N ALA A 17 14.77 -4.73 5.83
CA ALA A 17 15.64 -4.36 6.94
C ALA A 17 14.87 -4.30 8.27
N THR A 18 13.69 -3.66 8.27
CA THR A 18 12.80 -3.57 9.43
C THR A 18 12.31 -4.96 9.89
N VAL A 19 11.96 -5.84 8.97
CA VAL A 19 11.51 -7.21 9.32
C VAL A 19 12.69 -8.03 9.85
N ALA A 20 13.88 -7.87 9.29
CA ALA A 20 15.09 -8.51 9.80
C ALA A 20 15.37 -8.10 11.26
N LEU A 21 15.21 -6.81 11.59
CA LEU A 21 15.36 -6.27 12.95
C LEU A 21 14.40 -6.92 13.95
N TYR A 22 13.13 -7.09 13.57
CA TYR A 22 12.12 -7.63 14.49
C TYR A 22 12.12 -9.16 14.60
N THR A 23 12.69 -9.88 13.63
CA THR A 23 12.61 -11.35 13.56
C THR A 23 13.92 -12.04 13.95
N ALA A 24 15.07 -11.45 13.61
CA ALA A 24 16.42 -11.92 13.92
C ALA A 24 16.69 -13.42 13.64
N SER A 25 15.91 -14.04 12.74
CA SER A 25 16.04 -15.45 12.35
C SER A 25 15.36 -15.69 11.00
N SER A 26 15.91 -16.59 10.19
CA SER A 26 15.37 -16.84 8.84
C SER A 26 13.96 -17.40 8.84
N SER A 27 13.64 -18.35 9.72
CA SER A 27 12.29 -18.95 9.77
C SER A 27 11.21 -17.91 10.06
N LEU A 28 11.40 -17.08 11.09
CA LEU A 28 10.44 -16.03 11.43
C LEU A 28 10.38 -14.95 10.35
N PHE A 29 11.52 -14.54 9.80
CA PHE A 29 11.60 -13.59 8.71
C PHE A 29 10.72 -14.00 7.53
N PHE A 30 10.96 -15.18 6.95
CA PHE A 30 10.16 -15.67 5.82
C PHE A 30 8.71 -15.98 6.20
N MET A 31 8.46 -16.48 7.41
CA MET A 31 7.11 -16.77 7.88
C MET A 31 6.24 -15.52 7.92
N VAL A 32 6.77 -14.37 8.38
CA VAL A 32 6.03 -13.10 8.39
C VAL A 32 5.64 -12.69 6.96
N TRP A 33 6.57 -12.80 5.99
CA TRP A 33 6.27 -12.52 4.57
C TRP A 33 5.23 -13.46 3.97
N ILE A 34 5.33 -14.77 4.25
CA ILE A 34 4.39 -15.79 3.77
C ILE A 34 2.99 -15.52 4.34
N ILE A 35 2.88 -15.37 5.67
CA ILE A 35 1.60 -15.13 6.35
C ILE A 35 1.01 -13.80 5.86
N GLY A 36 1.81 -12.73 5.79
CA GLY A 36 1.35 -11.43 5.31
C GLY A 36 0.80 -11.47 3.89
N GLY A 37 1.45 -12.22 2.99
CA GLY A 37 0.97 -12.41 1.63
C GLY A 37 -0.29 -13.28 1.53
N ILE A 38 -0.39 -14.36 2.30
CA ILE A 38 -1.59 -15.23 2.33
C ILE A 38 -2.80 -14.46 2.87
N ILE A 39 -2.63 -13.74 3.98
CA ILE A 39 -3.72 -12.94 4.56
C ILE A 39 -4.12 -11.83 3.58
N SER A 40 -3.16 -11.14 2.97
CA SER A 40 -3.46 -10.12 1.96
C SER A 40 -4.19 -10.73 0.75
N LEU A 41 -3.85 -11.96 0.35
CA LEU A 41 -4.58 -12.71 -0.68
C LEU A 41 -6.02 -13.02 -0.25
N PHE A 42 -6.29 -13.36 1.02
CA PHE A 42 -7.65 -13.57 1.52
C PHE A 42 -8.49 -12.29 1.47
N GLY A 43 -7.90 -11.14 1.83
CA GLY A 43 -8.53 -9.83 1.65
C GLY A 43 -8.86 -9.55 0.19
N ALA A 44 -7.86 -9.74 -0.69
CA ALA A 44 -7.98 -9.60 -2.13
C ALA A 44 -9.09 -10.49 -2.73
N LEU A 45 -9.12 -11.78 -2.38
CA LEU A 45 -10.13 -12.73 -2.82
C LEU A 45 -11.54 -12.31 -2.37
N SER A 46 -11.66 -11.75 -1.18
CA SER A 46 -12.93 -11.29 -0.62
C SER A 46 -13.44 -10.04 -1.35
N VAL A 47 -12.59 -9.02 -1.50
CA VAL A 47 -13.01 -7.75 -2.11
C VAL A 47 -13.17 -7.85 -3.63
N ALA A 48 -12.51 -8.81 -4.29
CA ALA A 48 -12.74 -9.10 -5.70
C ALA A 48 -14.22 -9.39 -6.04
N GLU A 49 -14.99 -10.00 -5.12
CA GLU A 49 -16.44 -10.21 -5.27
C GLU A 49 -17.20 -8.88 -5.30
N LEU A 50 -16.87 -7.97 -4.39
CA LEU A 50 -17.49 -6.65 -4.33
C LEU A 50 -17.12 -5.81 -5.56
N GLY A 51 -15.87 -5.88 -6.01
CA GLY A 51 -15.39 -5.20 -7.21
C GLY A 51 -16.05 -5.70 -8.49
N ALA A 52 -16.27 -7.01 -8.60
CA ALA A 52 -16.96 -7.60 -9.73
C ALA A 52 -18.47 -7.30 -9.73
N ALA A 53 -19.12 -7.35 -8.55
CA ALA A 53 -20.56 -7.16 -8.40
C ALA A 53 -20.99 -5.69 -8.45
N MET A 54 -20.14 -4.76 -8.01
CA MET A 54 -20.42 -3.32 -7.96
C MET A 54 -19.28 -2.50 -8.58
N PRO A 55 -19.09 -2.55 -9.91
CA PRO A 55 -17.97 -1.91 -10.59
C PRO A 55 -18.15 -0.40 -10.77
N LYS A 56 -18.30 0.32 -9.66
CA LYS A 56 -18.45 1.78 -9.59
C LYS A 56 -17.13 2.41 -9.13
N ALA A 57 -16.88 3.67 -9.53
CA ALA A 57 -15.75 4.43 -9.02
C ALA A 57 -15.88 4.65 -7.49
N GLY A 58 -14.75 4.61 -6.78
CA GLY A 58 -14.69 4.79 -5.32
C GLY A 58 -14.45 3.51 -4.51
N GLY A 59 -14.57 2.32 -5.11
CA GLY A 59 -14.22 1.04 -4.50
C GLY A 59 -14.92 0.80 -3.15
N GLN A 60 -14.12 0.64 -2.09
CA GLN A 60 -14.63 0.39 -0.72
C GLN A 60 -15.64 1.43 -0.22
N TYR A 61 -15.56 2.69 -0.68
CA TYR A 61 -16.56 3.71 -0.37
C TYR A 61 -17.97 3.24 -0.71
N VAL A 62 -18.12 2.69 -1.93
CA VAL A 62 -19.39 2.16 -2.43
C VAL A 62 -19.78 0.91 -1.66
N TYR A 63 -18.85 0.00 -1.41
CA TYR A 63 -19.14 -1.29 -0.79
C TYR A 63 -19.62 -1.12 0.66
N LEU A 64 -18.97 -0.24 1.41
CA LEU A 64 -19.33 0.01 2.80
C LEU A 64 -20.63 0.82 2.90
N ASN A 65 -20.89 1.74 1.96
CA ASN A 65 -22.18 2.42 1.85
C ASN A 65 -23.33 1.41 1.65
N GLU A 66 -23.17 0.48 0.70
CA GLU A 66 -24.19 -0.51 0.38
C GLU A 66 -24.41 -1.56 1.49
N ALA A 67 -23.36 -1.95 2.22
CA ALA A 67 -23.44 -2.99 3.26
C ALA A 67 -23.88 -2.45 4.64
N TYR A 68 -23.29 -1.32 5.06
CA TYR A 68 -23.42 -0.78 6.42
C TYR A 68 -24.15 0.57 6.48
N GLY A 69 -24.31 1.25 5.33
CA GLY A 69 -24.99 2.52 5.20
C GLY A 69 -24.05 3.72 4.98
N PRO A 70 -24.61 4.91 4.67
CA PRO A 70 -23.84 6.06 4.17
C PRO A 70 -22.75 6.58 5.09
N VAL A 71 -22.96 6.51 6.41
CA VAL A 71 -21.97 6.96 7.42
C VAL A 71 -20.67 6.17 7.29
N TRP A 72 -20.75 4.84 7.09
CA TRP A 72 -19.57 3.98 7.02
C TRP A 72 -18.84 4.08 5.70
N GLY A 73 -19.59 4.23 4.60
CA GLY A 73 -19.00 4.59 3.30
C GLY A 73 -18.22 5.90 3.42
N TYR A 74 -18.85 6.93 3.98
CA TYR A 74 -18.20 8.20 4.22
C TYR A 74 -16.98 8.13 5.14
N LEU A 75 -17.06 7.44 6.28
CA LEU A 75 -15.92 7.33 7.20
C LEU A 75 -14.70 6.70 6.53
N TYR A 76 -14.91 5.68 5.70
CA TYR A 76 -13.84 5.16 4.86
C TYR A 76 -13.31 6.22 3.89
N GLY A 77 -14.18 6.90 3.15
CA GLY A 77 -13.75 7.90 2.17
C GLY A 77 -13.00 9.07 2.81
N TRP A 78 -13.44 9.53 3.98
CA TRP A 78 -12.75 10.52 4.81
C TRP A 78 -11.38 9.98 5.26
N SER A 79 -11.33 8.77 5.80
CA SER A 79 -10.07 8.14 6.26
C SER A 79 -9.10 7.92 5.09
N ALA A 80 -9.62 7.63 3.90
CA ALA A 80 -8.86 7.53 2.67
C ALA A 80 -8.13 8.84 2.36
N VAL A 81 -8.77 9.98 2.59
CA VAL A 81 -8.16 11.32 2.45
C VAL A 81 -7.29 11.67 3.64
N ALA A 82 -7.73 11.40 4.86
CA ALA A 82 -7.08 11.90 6.07
C ALA A 82 -5.80 11.14 6.41
N VAL A 83 -5.76 9.83 6.19
CA VAL A 83 -4.71 9.00 6.81
C VAL A 83 -4.31 7.74 6.02
N ILE A 84 -5.04 7.33 4.97
CA ILE A 84 -4.67 6.13 4.18
C ILE A 84 -3.94 6.53 2.89
N ASN A 85 -4.64 7.12 1.91
CA ASN A 85 -4.06 7.33 0.58
C ASN A 85 -3.06 8.49 0.56
N THR A 86 -3.37 9.60 1.23
CA THR A 86 -2.49 10.78 1.29
C THR A 86 -1.25 10.51 2.13
N ALA A 87 -1.38 9.75 3.22
CA ALA A 87 -0.25 9.26 3.99
C ALA A 87 0.60 8.29 3.16
N SER A 88 -0.01 7.45 2.31
CA SER A 88 0.73 6.61 1.38
C SER A 88 1.52 7.44 0.37
N ILE A 89 0.91 8.48 -0.22
CA ILE A 89 1.59 9.43 -1.12
C ILE A 89 2.80 10.08 -0.42
N ALA A 90 2.61 10.50 0.84
CA ALA A 90 3.67 11.06 1.67
C ALA A 90 4.79 10.04 1.94
N ALA A 91 4.45 8.82 2.37
CA ALA A 91 5.41 7.78 2.71
C ALA A 91 6.25 7.35 1.50
N VAL A 92 5.63 7.16 0.32
CA VAL A 92 6.38 6.86 -0.91
C VAL A 92 7.24 8.04 -1.35
N GLY A 93 6.77 9.28 -1.19
CA GLY A 93 7.56 10.48 -1.46
C GLY A 93 8.80 10.61 -0.56
N VAL A 94 8.64 10.32 0.73
CA VAL A 94 9.77 10.28 1.69
C VAL A 94 10.74 9.18 1.32
N ALA A 95 10.27 7.97 1.04
CA ALA A 95 11.13 6.87 0.60
C ALA A 95 11.93 7.22 -0.66
N PHE A 96 11.30 7.88 -1.64
CA PHE A 96 11.99 8.38 -2.84
C PHE A 96 13.16 9.31 -2.47
N ALA A 97 12.91 10.25 -1.56
CA ALA A 97 13.94 11.19 -1.12
C ALA A 97 15.04 10.53 -0.26
N GLU A 98 14.71 9.52 0.55
CA GLU A 98 15.70 8.72 1.30
C GLU A 98 16.63 7.96 0.36
N TYR A 99 16.12 7.36 -0.73
CA TYR A 99 16.97 6.68 -1.70
C TYR A 99 17.94 7.61 -2.46
N LEU A 100 17.69 8.92 -2.49
CA LEU A 100 18.64 9.88 -3.04
C LEU A 100 19.89 10.04 -2.15
N ARG A 101 19.84 9.60 -0.88
CA ARG A 101 20.99 9.61 0.02
C ARG A 101 22.19 8.81 -0.50
N PHE A 102 21.91 7.81 -1.32
CA PHE A 102 22.96 7.04 -1.99
C PHE A 102 23.91 7.93 -2.81
N PHE A 103 23.39 8.99 -3.44
CA PHE A 103 24.15 9.88 -4.31
C PHE A 103 24.56 11.19 -3.64
N PHE A 104 23.73 11.68 -2.72
CA PHE A 104 23.89 12.98 -2.09
C PHE A 104 23.68 12.86 -0.58
N PRO A 105 24.55 13.39 0.29
CA PRO A 105 24.27 13.42 1.72
C PRO A 105 23.12 14.41 1.99
N LEU A 106 21.93 13.89 2.33
CA LEU A 106 20.72 14.69 2.56
C LEU A 106 20.31 14.70 4.04
N SER A 107 20.10 15.89 4.58
CA SER A 107 19.48 16.12 5.89
C SER A 107 17.99 15.77 5.88
N SER A 108 17.41 15.58 7.07
CA SER A 108 15.99 15.27 7.23
C SER A 108 15.06 16.35 6.66
N LEU A 109 15.47 17.62 6.66
CA LEU A 109 14.69 18.72 6.08
C LEU A 109 14.73 18.68 4.55
N GLU A 110 15.88 18.36 3.96
CA GLU A 110 16.03 18.23 2.50
C GLU A 110 15.20 17.06 1.97
N ILE A 111 15.17 15.93 2.69
CA ILE A 111 14.32 14.78 2.35
C ILE A 111 12.85 15.17 2.30
N LYS A 112 12.34 15.83 3.34
CA LYS A 112 10.95 16.29 3.38
C LYS A 112 10.65 17.27 2.25
N SER A 113 11.58 18.18 1.95
CA SER A 113 11.43 19.16 0.88
C SER A 113 11.39 18.51 -0.50
N ILE A 114 12.30 17.58 -0.78
CA ILE A 114 12.33 16.82 -2.04
C ILE A 114 11.07 15.97 -2.20
N ALA A 115 10.64 15.30 -1.13
CA ALA A 115 9.39 14.54 -1.11
C ALA A 115 8.19 15.42 -1.49
N ILE A 116 8.03 16.59 -0.85
CA ILE A 116 6.97 17.57 -1.15
C ILE A 116 7.03 18.03 -2.61
N ILE A 117 8.22 18.40 -3.10
CA ILE A 117 8.41 18.84 -4.50
C ILE A 117 8.00 17.72 -5.46
N SER A 118 8.39 16.47 -5.19
CA SER A 118 8.01 15.32 -6.02
C SER A 118 6.49 15.12 -6.08
N ILE A 119 5.79 15.24 -4.95
CA ILE A 119 4.33 15.11 -4.87
C ILE A 119 3.64 16.21 -5.67
N ILE A 120 4.14 17.45 -5.58
CA ILE A 120 3.60 18.60 -6.34
C ILE A 120 3.79 18.38 -7.84
N ILE A 121 4.98 17.96 -8.28
CA ILE A 121 5.28 17.70 -9.70
C ILE A 121 4.35 16.59 -10.24
N LEU A 122 4.23 15.48 -9.52
CA LEU A 122 3.34 14.38 -9.90
C LEU A 122 1.88 14.83 -9.96
N THR A 123 1.44 15.68 -9.04
CA THR A 123 0.09 16.23 -9.04
C THR A 123 -0.13 17.10 -10.28
N ILE A 124 0.80 17.99 -10.62
CA ILE A 124 0.72 18.84 -11.82
C ILE A 124 0.61 18.00 -13.08
N ILE A 125 1.44 16.95 -13.22
CA ILE A 125 1.38 16.02 -14.37
C ILE A 125 -0.02 15.40 -14.50
N ASN A 126 -0.59 14.92 -13.39
CA ASN A 126 -1.92 14.29 -13.40
C ASN A 126 -3.08 15.30 -13.58
N VAL A 127 -2.88 16.57 -13.21
CA VAL A 127 -3.86 17.64 -13.49
C VAL A 127 -3.90 17.95 -14.98
N VAL A 128 -2.74 18.04 -15.64
CA VAL A 128 -2.61 18.45 -17.04
C VAL A 128 -2.98 17.31 -18.00
N ASP A 129 -2.49 16.09 -17.78
CA ASP A 129 -2.79 14.95 -18.66
C ASP A 129 -2.79 13.61 -17.90
N VAL A 130 -3.99 13.21 -17.48
CA VAL A 130 -4.29 11.94 -16.83
C VAL A 130 -3.87 10.74 -17.69
N LYS A 131 -4.00 10.83 -19.02
CA LYS A 131 -3.66 9.71 -19.92
C LYS A 131 -2.15 9.53 -19.99
N SER A 132 -1.40 10.63 -20.05
CA SER A 132 0.07 10.57 -19.96
C SER A 132 0.52 10.09 -18.57
N GLY A 133 -0.13 10.53 -17.49
CA GLY A 133 0.12 9.98 -16.14
C GLY A 133 -0.08 8.46 -16.07
N ALA A 134 -1.15 7.93 -16.68
CA ALA A 134 -1.39 6.49 -16.74
C ALA A 134 -0.37 5.73 -17.62
N ARG A 135 0.02 6.30 -18.78
CA ARG A 135 1.06 5.71 -19.65
C ARG A 135 2.43 5.68 -18.97
N PHE A 136 2.79 6.79 -18.32
CA PHE A 136 4.00 6.93 -17.51
C PHE A 136 4.04 5.83 -16.45
N GLN A 137 2.95 5.64 -15.70
CA GLN A 137 2.85 4.59 -14.68
C GLN A 137 3.05 3.17 -15.23
N ASN A 138 2.44 2.87 -16.39
CA ASN A 138 2.57 1.55 -16.99
C ASN A 138 4.01 1.25 -17.43
N TRP A 139 4.71 2.25 -17.99
CA TRP A 139 6.10 2.09 -18.41
C TRP A 139 7.03 1.81 -17.22
N PHE A 140 6.91 2.58 -16.13
CA PHE A 140 7.68 2.31 -14.91
C PHE A 140 7.35 0.98 -14.27
N THR A 141 6.10 0.54 -14.38
CA THR A 141 5.70 -0.75 -13.86
C THR A 141 6.35 -1.91 -14.61
N PHE A 142 6.57 -1.78 -15.92
CA PHE A 142 7.32 -2.79 -16.66
C PHE A 142 8.79 -2.79 -16.26
N THR A 143 9.42 -1.61 -16.23
CA THR A 143 10.84 -1.45 -15.89
C THR A 143 11.16 -1.97 -14.49
N LYS A 144 10.29 -1.69 -13.49
CA LYS A 144 10.53 -2.17 -12.11
C LYS A 144 10.42 -3.68 -11.99
N ILE A 145 9.46 -4.33 -12.67
CA ILE A 145 9.34 -5.81 -12.64
C ILE A 145 10.58 -6.42 -13.27
N ALA A 146 11.01 -5.91 -14.42
CA ALA A 146 12.23 -6.38 -15.10
C ALA A 146 13.47 -6.22 -14.19
N SER A 147 13.55 -5.11 -13.46
CA SER A 147 14.69 -4.84 -12.60
C SER A 147 14.72 -5.70 -11.33
N ILE A 148 13.56 -5.94 -10.72
CA ILE A 148 13.46 -6.86 -9.58
C ILE A 148 13.80 -8.29 -10.04
N ALA A 149 13.30 -8.70 -11.21
CA ALA A 149 13.68 -9.98 -11.80
C ALA A 149 15.19 -10.08 -12.04
N LEU A 150 15.82 -9.00 -12.53
CA LEU A 150 17.27 -8.94 -12.69
C LEU A 150 18.00 -9.11 -11.36
N ILE A 151 17.61 -8.39 -10.30
CA ILE A 151 18.23 -8.54 -8.96
C ILE A 151 18.10 -9.97 -8.46
N ILE A 152 16.91 -10.58 -8.62
CA ILE A 152 16.68 -11.97 -8.22
C ILE A 152 17.62 -12.91 -8.99
N LEU A 153 17.72 -12.77 -10.31
CA LEU A 153 18.59 -13.61 -11.13
C LEU A 153 20.07 -13.43 -10.75
N LEU A 154 20.52 -12.18 -10.59
CA LEU A 154 21.90 -11.90 -10.19
C LEU A 154 22.22 -12.51 -8.83
N GLY A 155 21.33 -12.36 -7.84
CA GLY A 155 21.54 -12.92 -6.50
C GLY A 155 21.46 -14.44 -6.41
N LEU A 156 20.82 -15.11 -7.38
CA LEU A 156 20.74 -16.58 -7.44
C LEU A 156 21.92 -17.21 -8.21
N PHE A 157 22.49 -16.49 -9.17
CA PHE A 157 23.48 -17.05 -10.11
C PHE A 157 24.90 -16.47 -9.96
N LEU A 158 25.08 -15.33 -9.29
CA LEU A 158 26.41 -14.78 -9.03
C LEU A 158 26.93 -15.18 -7.66
N ASP A 159 28.24 -15.40 -7.60
CA ASP A 159 28.96 -15.59 -6.35
C ASP A 159 28.97 -14.27 -5.55
N GLY A 160 28.68 -14.35 -4.25
CA GLY A 160 28.66 -13.18 -3.37
C GLY A 160 27.85 -13.36 -2.08
N GLY A 161 26.86 -14.25 -2.10
CA GLY A 161 26.12 -14.66 -0.91
C GLY A 161 26.63 -15.96 -0.30
N SER A 162 26.14 -16.27 0.90
CA SER A 162 26.48 -17.50 1.63
C SER A 162 25.22 -18.09 2.27
N THR A 163 25.07 -19.41 2.21
CA THR A 163 23.99 -20.11 2.93
C THR A 163 24.15 -20.01 4.44
N GLN A 164 25.36 -19.69 4.93
CA GLN A 164 25.59 -19.40 6.35
C GLN A 164 24.84 -18.15 6.81
N ASN A 165 24.57 -17.20 5.91
CA ASN A 165 23.81 -15.98 6.20
C ASN A 165 22.32 -16.25 6.51
N LEU A 166 21.83 -17.47 6.24
CA LEU A 166 20.50 -17.94 6.66
C LEU A 166 20.47 -18.40 8.13
N SER A 167 21.60 -18.35 8.83
CA SER A 167 21.67 -18.66 10.25
C SER A 167 21.49 -17.38 11.09
N PRO A 168 20.82 -17.45 12.25
CA PRO A 168 20.15 -18.63 12.80
C PRO A 168 18.83 -18.94 12.08
N LEU A 169 18.59 -20.24 11.82
CA LEU A 169 17.36 -20.65 11.14
C LEU A 169 16.15 -20.49 12.05
N PHE A 170 16.28 -20.83 13.33
CA PHE A 170 15.24 -20.69 14.35
C PHE A 170 15.64 -19.65 15.39
N SER A 171 14.66 -18.92 15.91
CA SER A 171 14.90 -17.98 17.01
C SER A 171 15.10 -18.72 18.32
N GLU A 172 16.06 -18.26 19.12
CA GLU A 172 16.26 -18.73 20.50
C GLU A 172 15.36 -17.97 21.50
N GLN A 173 14.66 -16.93 21.05
CA GLN A 173 13.78 -16.13 21.91
C GLN A 173 12.47 -16.87 22.22
N SER A 174 11.90 -16.59 23.39
CA SER A 174 10.60 -17.14 23.78
C SER A 174 9.48 -16.64 22.85
N PHE A 175 8.46 -17.46 22.62
CA PHE A 175 7.31 -17.04 21.81
C PHE A 175 6.63 -15.77 22.37
N THR A 176 6.50 -15.67 23.70
CA THR A 176 5.87 -14.51 24.37
C THR A 176 6.62 -13.21 24.14
N SER A 177 7.95 -13.23 24.09
CA SER A 177 8.75 -12.03 23.81
C SER A 177 8.71 -11.62 22.33
N LEU A 178 8.32 -12.54 21.45
CA LEU A 178 8.26 -12.31 20.00
C LEU A 178 6.90 -11.76 19.53
N VAL A 179 5.82 -11.88 20.33
CA VAL A 179 4.47 -11.48 19.89
C VAL A 179 4.41 -10.00 19.47
N GLY A 180 4.97 -9.09 20.27
CA GLY A 180 5.00 -7.66 19.95
C GLY A 180 5.82 -7.34 18.70
N PRO A 181 7.12 -7.68 18.65
CA PRO A 181 7.98 -7.48 17.48
C PRO A 181 7.43 -8.12 16.19
N LEU A 182 6.88 -9.34 16.26
CA LEU A 182 6.27 -9.99 15.10
C LEU A 182 5.02 -9.25 14.63
N GLY A 183 4.26 -8.64 15.54
CA GLY A 183 3.14 -7.77 15.20
C GLY A 183 3.59 -6.53 14.42
N LEU A 184 4.65 -5.86 14.86
CA LEU A 184 5.24 -4.72 14.15
C LEU A 184 5.85 -5.10 12.79
N ALA A 185 6.53 -6.26 12.72
CA ALA A 185 7.03 -6.83 11.48
C ALA A 185 5.88 -7.09 10.49
N MET A 186 4.78 -7.64 11.00
CA MET A 186 3.58 -7.92 10.23
C MET A 186 2.95 -6.61 9.71
N VAL A 187 2.85 -5.55 10.52
CA VAL A 187 2.40 -4.22 10.06
C VAL A 187 3.22 -3.74 8.85
N ALA A 188 4.55 -3.83 8.93
CA ALA A 188 5.44 -3.41 7.85
C ALA A 188 5.30 -4.29 6.58
N VAL A 189 5.18 -5.61 6.75
CA VAL A 189 4.95 -6.54 5.63
C VAL A 189 3.60 -6.30 4.96
N LEU A 190 2.54 -6.09 5.74
CA LEU A 190 1.20 -5.86 5.20
C LEU A 190 1.11 -4.53 4.45
N TRP A 191 1.87 -3.52 4.88
CA TRP A 191 2.05 -2.30 4.08
C TRP A 191 2.75 -2.58 2.75
N THR A 192 3.74 -3.47 2.75
CA THR A 192 4.45 -3.86 1.52
C THR A 192 3.57 -4.61 0.53
N PHE A 193 2.55 -5.32 1.02
CA PHE A 193 1.52 -5.97 0.20
C PHE A 193 0.33 -5.05 -0.14
N ASP A 194 0.25 -3.86 0.46
CA ASP A 194 -0.90 -2.98 0.27
C ASP A 194 -0.98 -2.42 -1.16
N GLY A 195 -2.20 -2.26 -1.66
CA GLY A 195 -2.48 -1.75 -3.00
C GLY A 195 -3.13 -2.72 -3.98
N TRP A 196 -3.38 -3.96 -3.55
CA TRP A 196 -4.25 -4.88 -4.31
C TRP A 196 -5.67 -4.33 -4.50
N ILE A 197 -6.09 -3.42 -3.62
CA ILE A 197 -7.40 -2.78 -3.64
C ILE A 197 -7.56 -1.69 -4.71
N PHE A 198 -6.47 -1.11 -5.25
CA PHE A 198 -6.55 0.14 -6.03
C PHE A 198 -7.35 0.02 -7.33
N ILE A 199 -7.35 -1.13 -8.00
CA ILE A 199 -8.20 -1.35 -9.17
C ILE A 199 -9.69 -1.14 -8.87
N THR A 200 -10.12 -1.34 -7.62
CA THR A 200 -11.52 -1.10 -7.21
C THR A 200 -11.88 0.38 -7.21
N TYR A 201 -10.92 1.28 -6.99
CA TYR A 201 -11.16 2.72 -6.99
C TYR A 201 -11.53 3.23 -8.39
N VAL A 202 -10.97 2.57 -9.41
CA VAL A 202 -11.17 2.86 -10.83
C VAL A 202 -12.04 1.81 -11.53
N ALA A 203 -12.81 1.01 -10.77
CA ALA A 203 -13.59 -0.11 -11.32
C ALA A 203 -14.53 0.29 -12.46
N GLY A 204 -15.10 1.50 -12.41
CA GLY A 204 -15.96 2.03 -13.47
C GLY A 204 -15.24 2.36 -14.79
N GLU A 205 -13.90 2.41 -14.79
CA GLU A 205 -13.07 2.61 -15.98
C GLU A 205 -12.52 1.26 -16.53
N VAL A 206 -12.74 0.15 -15.82
CA VAL A 206 -12.23 -1.18 -16.19
C VAL A 206 -13.12 -1.84 -17.23
N LYS A 207 -12.54 -2.25 -18.37
CA LYS A 207 -13.25 -3.06 -19.37
C LYS A 207 -13.57 -4.44 -18.80
N ASN A 208 -14.80 -4.95 -19.02
CA ASN A 208 -15.26 -6.25 -18.51
C ASN A 208 -14.96 -6.47 -17.01
N PRO A 209 -15.45 -5.58 -16.13
CA PRO A 209 -14.99 -5.52 -14.74
C PRO A 209 -15.29 -6.80 -13.95
N GLY A 210 -16.41 -7.47 -14.22
CA GLY A 210 -16.80 -8.73 -13.57
C GLY A 210 -15.76 -9.85 -13.71
N ARG A 211 -14.97 -9.85 -14.78
CA ARG A 211 -13.86 -10.80 -15.00
C ARG A 211 -12.50 -10.19 -14.71
N ASN A 212 -12.25 -8.97 -15.18
CA ASN A 212 -10.91 -8.39 -15.16
C ASN A 212 -10.49 -7.88 -13.78
N ILE A 213 -11.42 -7.44 -12.93
CA ILE A 213 -11.10 -7.02 -11.56
C ILE A 213 -10.62 -8.21 -10.73
N PRO A 214 -11.37 -9.33 -10.62
CA PRO A 214 -10.91 -10.50 -9.87
C PRO A 214 -9.58 -11.05 -10.37
N LEU A 215 -9.43 -11.25 -11.68
CA LEU A 215 -8.19 -11.78 -12.26
C LEU A 215 -7.00 -10.85 -11.97
N SER A 216 -7.17 -9.54 -12.13
CA SER A 216 -6.11 -8.57 -11.85
C SER A 216 -5.68 -8.61 -10.38
N ILE A 217 -6.62 -8.72 -9.44
CA ILE A 217 -6.30 -8.76 -8.01
C ILE A 217 -5.55 -10.05 -7.64
N ILE A 218 -6.07 -11.20 -8.08
CA ILE A 218 -5.54 -12.53 -7.70
C ILE A 218 -4.15 -12.76 -8.30
N PHE A 219 -3.99 -12.56 -9.62
CA PHE A 219 -2.69 -12.74 -10.26
C PHE A 219 -1.66 -11.76 -9.72
N CYS A 220 -2.07 -10.52 -9.42
CA CYS A 220 -1.19 -9.56 -8.78
C CYS A 220 -0.67 -10.10 -7.44
N MET A 221 -1.55 -10.56 -6.55
CA MET A 221 -1.12 -11.06 -5.23
C MET A 221 -0.19 -12.28 -5.33
N ILE A 222 -0.48 -13.23 -6.22
CA ILE A 222 0.37 -14.43 -6.40
C ILE A 222 1.76 -14.05 -6.92
N ILE A 223 1.83 -13.16 -7.93
CA ILE A 223 3.10 -12.68 -8.48
C ILE A 223 3.89 -11.94 -7.41
N ILE A 224 3.26 -11.02 -6.69
CA ILE A 224 3.91 -10.21 -5.65
C ILE A 224 4.47 -11.09 -4.54
N LEU A 225 3.68 -12.04 -4.02
CA LEU A 225 4.14 -12.95 -2.98
C LEU A 225 5.38 -13.73 -3.44
N SER A 226 5.35 -14.27 -4.65
CA SER A 226 6.47 -15.03 -5.21
C SER A 226 7.72 -14.16 -5.36
N VAL A 227 7.56 -12.95 -5.90
CA VAL A 227 8.65 -11.98 -6.11
C VAL A 227 9.24 -11.53 -4.77
N TYR A 228 8.42 -11.22 -3.77
CA TYR A 228 8.88 -10.78 -2.47
C TYR A 228 9.64 -11.87 -1.73
N LEU A 229 9.19 -13.13 -1.79
CA LEU A 229 9.93 -14.24 -1.18
C LEU A 229 11.28 -14.48 -1.86
N ALA A 230 11.31 -14.48 -3.19
CA ALA A 230 12.54 -14.64 -3.95
C ALA A 230 13.54 -13.51 -3.68
N LEU A 231 13.05 -12.26 -3.62
CA LEU A 231 13.90 -11.10 -3.36
C LEU A 231 14.42 -11.09 -1.92
N ASN A 232 13.56 -11.36 -0.94
CA ASN A 232 13.96 -11.50 0.45
C ASN A 232 14.98 -12.62 0.65
N TYR A 233 14.85 -13.73 -0.09
CA TYR A 233 15.85 -14.79 -0.10
C TYR A 233 17.21 -14.27 -0.57
N VAL A 234 17.24 -13.56 -1.69
CA VAL A 234 18.48 -12.95 -2.21
C VAL A 234 19.09 -11.96 -1.21
N LEU A 235 18.27 -11.14 -0.56
CA LEU A 235 18.77 -10.18 0.45
C LEU A 235 19.43 -10.88 1.63
N VAL A 236 18.77 -11.89 2.22
CA VAL A 236 19.34 -12.63 3.35
C VAL A 236 20.57 -13.43 2.90
N PHE A 237 20.52 -14.06 1.74
CA PHE A 237 21.66 -14.79 1.17
C PHE A 237 22.88 -13.90 0.96
N ALA A 238 22.69 -12.67 0.47
CA ALA A 238 23.78 -11.72 0.20
C ALA A 238 24.33 -11.08 1.46
N LEU A 239 23.44 -10.57 2.32
CA LEU A 239 23.80 -9.67 3.42
C LEU A 239 23.87 -10.38 4.79
N GLY A 240 22.97 -11.34 5.04
CA GLY A 240 22.66 -11.81 6.39
C GLY A 240 21.95 -10.76 7.25
N PHE A 241 21.43 -11.18 8.40
CA PHE A 241 20.65 -10.31 9.29
C PHE A 241 21.46 -9.14 9.83
N ASP A 242 22.73 -9.35 10.20
CA ASP A 242 23.58 -8.31 10.80
C ASP A 242 23.74 -7.08 9.90
N LYS A 243 23.97 -7.30 8.60
CA LYS A 243 24.10 -6.20 7.63
C LYS A 243 22.73 -5.61 7.24
N MET A 244 21.67 -6.43 7.21
CA MET A 244 20.33 -5.94 6.89
C MET A 244 19.78 -4.99 7.96
N ILE A 245 19.98 -5.29 9.24
CA ILE A 245 19.39 -4.53 10.36
C ILE A 245 19.88 -3.08 10.41
N GLY A 246 21.13 -2.83 10.04
CA GLY A 246 21.73 -1.49 10.02
C GLY A 246 21.58 -0.73 8.70
N SER A 247 20.97 -1.33 7.68
CA SER A 247 20.96 -0.76 6.34
C SER A 247 19.72 0.11 6.10
N GLU A 248 19.95 1.38 5.79
CA GLU A 248 18.89 2.29 5.29
C GLU A 248 18.54 2.00 3.81
N LEU A 249 19.44 1.35 3.06
CA LEU A 249 19.35 1.12 1.61
C LEU A 249 19.62 -0.37 1.27
N VAL A 250 18.94 -1.28 1.97
CA VAL A 250 19.24 -2.73 1.97
C VAL A 250 19.34 -3.37 0.58
N MET A 251 18.52 -2.91 -0.36
CA MET A 251 18.56 -3.37 -1.75
C MET A 251 19.82 -2.93 -2.49
N SER A 252 20.23 -1.67 -2.29
CA SER A 252 21.43 -1.10 -2.90
C SER A 252 22.68 -1.75 -2.30
N ASP A 253 22.68 -2.01 -0.99
CA ASP A 253 23.78 -2.70 -0.31
C ASP A 253 23.95 -4.14 -0.79
N ALA A 254 22.84 -4.87 -0.95
CA ALA A 254 22.88 -6.22 -1.53
C ALA A 254 23.40 -6.19 -2.98
N ALA A 255 22.96 -5.22 -3.79
CA ALA A 255 23.42 -5.07 -5.15
C ALA A 255 24.93 -4.76 -5.23
N SER A 256 25.45 -3.96 -4.30
CA SER A 256 26.88 -3.64 -4.21
C SER A 256 27.74 -4.86 -3.90
N ILE A 257 27.21 -5.88 -3.21
CA ILE A 257 27.93 -7.14 -2.99
C ILE A 257 28.16 -7.90 -4.30
N PHE A 258 27.14 -7.99 -5.15
CA PHE A 258 27.22 -8.78 -6.40
C PHE A 258 27.89 -8.03 -7.55
N LEU A 259 27.75 -6.71 -7.61
CA LEU A 259 28.10 -5.89 -8.77
C LEU A 259 29.06 -4.73 -8.46
N GLY A 260 29.48 -4.59 -7.19
CA GLY A 260 30.24 -3.43 -6.70
C GLY A 260 29.43 -2.14 -6.68
N ASP A 261 30.08 -1.03 -6.34
CA ASP A 261 29.44 0.29 -6.15
C ASP A 261 28.62 0.76 -7.37
N LYS A 262 29.10 0.43 -8.59
CA LYS A 262 28.38 0.75 -9.83
C LYS A 262 27.04 0.01 -9.92
N GLY A 263 26.98 -1.23 -9.45
CA GLY A 263 25.73 -1.97 -9.40
C GLY A 263 24.77 -1.43 -8.34
N GLY A 264 25.29 -1.07 -7.17
CA GLY A 264 24.53 -0.34 -6.15
C GLY A 264 23.88 0.91 -6.74
N ALA A 265 24.65 1.74 -7.46
CA ALA A 265 24.15 2.94 -8.12
C ALA A 265 23.04 2.65 -9.15
N ILE A 266 23.23 1.64 -10.00
CA ILE A 266 22.23 1.24 -11.01
C ILE A 266 20.92 0.79 -10.36
N ILE A 267 21.01 -0.04 -9.32
CA ILE A 267 19.83 -0.51 -8.58
C ILE A 267 19.14 0.64 -7.85
N THR A 268 19.88 1.54 -7.22
CA THR A 268 19.31 2.76 -6.61
C THR A 268 18.55 3.59 -7.65
N MET A 269 19.10 3.82 -8.84
CA MET A 269 18.42 4.57 -9.91
C MET A 269 17.10 3.92 -10.33
N ILE A 270 17.10 2.60 -10.47
CA ILE A 270 15.91 1.81 -10.77
C ILE A 270 14.86 1.96 -9.65
N ILE A 271 15.28 1.90 -8.39
CA ILE A 271 14.40 2.05 -7.23
C ILE A 271 13.77 3.44 -7.23
N LEU A 272 14.56 4.50 -7.39
CA LEU A 272 14.08 5.88 -7.50
C LEU A 272 13.00 6.02 -8.58
N ILE A 273 13.29 5.44 -9.74
CA ILE A 273 12.36 5.37 -10.87
C ILE A 273 11.05 4.64 -10.49
N SER A 274 11.15 3.50 -9.80
CA SER A 274 10.01 2.71 -9.34
C SER A 274 9.16 3.48 -8.32
N LEU A 275 9.79 4.22 -7.40
CA LEU A 275 9.13 5.00 -6.36
C LEU A 275 8.33 6.16 -6.94
N ILE A 276 8.87 6.88 -7.93
CA ILE A 276 8.13 7.93 -8.66
C ILE A 276 6.90 7.32 -9.36
N GLY A 277 7.07 6.17 -10.03
CA GLY A 277 5.95 5.46 -10.66
C GLY A 277 4.87 5.07 -9.64
N ALA A 278 5.26 4.35 -8.58
CA ALA A 278 4.33 3.95 -7.52
C ALA A 278 3.54 5.16 -6.97
N ASN A 279 4.24 6.26 -6.64
CA ASN A 279 3.61 7.45 -6.10
C ASN A 279 2.64 8.11 -7.11
N ASN A 280 3.00 8.14 -8.40
CA ASN A 280 2.11 8.59 -9.46
C ASN A 280 0.83 7.72 -9.56
N GLY A 281 0.96 6.41 -9.35
CA GLY A 281 -0.19 5.50 -9.27
C GLY A 281 -1.13 5.82 -8.10
N PHE A 282 -0.58 6.14 -6.93
CA PHE A 282 -1.37 6.61 -5.78
C PHE A 282 -2.10 7.91 -6.10
N VAL A 283 -1.36 8.95 -6.51
CA VAL A 283 -1.91 10.28 -6.86
C VAL A 283 -3.06 10.15 -7.86
N LEU A 284 -2.89 9.31 -8.88
CA LEU A 284 -3.91 9.08 -9.90
C LEU A 284 -5.16 8.41 -9.31
N THR A 285 -5.00 7.29 -8.61
CA THR A 285 -6.14 6.45 -8.20
C THR A 285 -6.91 7.01 -7.01
N SER A 286 -6.24 7.63 -6.03
CA SER A 286 -6.86 8.13 -4.80
C SER A 286 -7.85 9.26 -5.04
N ALA A 287 -7.62 10.10 -6.05
CA ALA A 287 -8.50 11.21 -6.37
C ALA A 287 -9.94 10.78 -6.74
N ARG A 288 -10.14 9.52 -7.16
CA ARG A 288 -11.47 8.96 -7.48
C ARG A 288 -12.36 8.83 -6.25
N ILE A 289 -11.79 8.61 -5.06
CA ILE A 289 -12.57 8.53 -3.82
C ILE A 289 -13.10 9.92 -3.46
N ASN A 290 -12.26 10.95 -3.53
CA ASN A 290 -12.64 12.34 -3.27
C ASN A 290 -13.75 12.79 -4.24
N TYR A 291 -13.61 12.40 -5.50
CA TYR A 291 -14.61 12.65 -6.54
C TYR A 291 -15.94 11.94 -6.25
N ALA A 292 -15.91 10.67 -5.84
CA ALA A 292 -17.11 9.90 -5.49
C ALA A 292 -17.84 10.52 -4.29
N MET A 293 -17.12 10.86 -3.21
CA MET A 293 -17.71 11.53 -2.04
C MET A 293 -18.31 12.90 -2.40
N ALA A 294 -17.63 13.67 -3.25
CA ALA A 294 -18.12 14.99 -3.67
C ALA A 294 -19.35 14.90 -4.58
N LYS A 295 -19.52 13.80 -5.34
CA LYS A 295 -20.74 13.52 -6.11
C LYS A 295 -21.92 13.22 -5.20
N ASP A 296 -21.66 12.51 -4.10
CA ASP A 296 -22.66 12.23 -3.07
C ASP A 296 -22.83 13.40 -2.10
N LYS A 297 -22.23 14.56 -2.43
CA LYS A 297 -22.28 15.82 -1.66
C LYS A 297 -21.73 15.76 -0.24
N LEU A 298 -21.01 14.68 0.07
CA LEU A 298 -20.36 14.46 1.35
C LEU A 298 -18.89 14.96 1.34
N PHE A 299 -18.53 15.86 0.42
CA PHE A 299 -17.20 16.45 0.35
C PHE A 299 -17.28 17.80 -0.37
N PHE A 300 -16.16 18.53 -0.42
CA PHE A 300 -16.11 19.82 -1.12
C PHE A 300 -16.66 19.71 -2.55
N LYS A 301 -17.75 20.44 -2.85
CA LYS A 301 -18.44 20.44 -4.15
C LYS A 301 -17.50 20.65 -5.34
N LYS A 302 -16.44 21.45 -5.17
CA LYS A 302 -15.43 21.68 -6.21
C LYS A 302 -14.70 20.40 -6.65
N ALA A 303 -14.56 19.41 -5.78
CA ALA A 303 -13.89 18.14 -6.09
C ALA A 303 -14.68 17.24 -7.05
N SER A 304 -15.99 17.46 -7.23
CA SER A 304 -16.78 16.73 -8.24
C SER A 304 -16.68 17.33 -9.65
N ILE A 305 -16.03 18.50 -9.81
CA ILE A 305 -15.88 19.19 -11.09
C ILE A 305 -14.70 18.60 -11.87
N ILE A 306 -14.98 18.15 -13.10
CA ILE A 306 -13.96 17.75 -14.07
C ILE A 306 -13.49 18.97 -14.85
N HIS A 307 -12.17 19.17 -14.94
CA HIS A 307 -11.60 20.32 -15.63
C HIS A 307 -12.01 20.34 -17.12
N PRO A 308 -12.54 21.45 -17.67
CA PRO A 308 -13.11 21.47 -19.01
C PRO A 308 -12.08 21.16 -20.11
N LYS A 309 -10.86 21.69 -19.98
CA LYS A 309 -9.72 21.45 -20.88
C LYS A 309 -9.04 20.09 -20.67
N TYR A 310 -8.52 19.83 -19.46
CA TYR A 310 -7.69 18.66 -19.16
C TYR A 310 -8.47 17.37 -18.87
N LYS A 311 -9.79 17.43 -18.71
CA LYS A 311 -10.67 16.28 -18.39
C LYS A 311 -10.24 15.50 -17.14
N SER A 312 -9.55 16.15 -16.22
CA SER A 312 -9.05 15.60 -14.96
C SER A 312 -9.88 16.11 -13.77
N PRO A 313 -9.97 15.36 -12.65
CA PRO A 313 -10.56 15.85 -11.40
C PRO A 313 -9.56 16.75 -10.66
N ALA A 314 -9.20 17.89 -11.26
CA ALA A 314 -8.10 18.74 -10.82
C ALA A 314 -8.20 19.18 -9.35
N ASN A 315 -9.40 19.58 -8.89
CA ASN A 315 -9.60 20.00 -7.51
C ASN A 315 -9.40 18.85 -6.52
N ALA A 316 -9.82 17.63 -6.86
CA ALA A 316 -9.60 16.45 -6.02
C ALA A 316 -8.10 16.12 -5.88
N LEU A 317 -7.34 16.25 -6.98
CA LEU A 317 -5.89 16.09 -7.02
C LEU A 317 -5.15 17.15 -6.17
N ILE A 318 -5.60 18.40 -6.23
CA ILE A 318 -4.99 19.49 -5.46
C ILE A 318 -5.26 19.32 -3.96
N ILE A 319 -6.49 18.99 -3.56
CA ILE A 319 -6.84 18.80 -2.13
C ILE A 319 -6.00 17.68 -1.51
N GLN A 320 -5.88 16.53 -2.18
CA GLN A 320 -5.05 15.43 -1.67
C GLN A 320 -3.56 15.81 -1.65
N CYS A 321 -3.06 16.59 -2.62
CA CYS A 321 -1.68 17.03 -2.67
C CYS A 321 -1.35 17.92 -1.48
N ILE A 322 -2.20 18.92 -1.19
CA ILE A 322 -2.01 19.82 -0.05
C ILE A 322 -1.91 19.00 1.25
N TRP A 323 -2.84 18.07 1.45
CA TRP A 323 -2.83 17.26 2.67
C TRP A 323 -1.65 16.28 2.74
N ALA A 324 -1.27 15.65 1.62
CA ALA A 324 -0.07 14.81 1.56
C ALA A 324 1.21 15.60 1.89
N CYS A 325 1.31 16.87 1.45
CA CYS A 325 2.44 17.73 1.81
C CYS A 325 2.46 18.04 3.33
N VAL A 326 1.31 18.29 3.95
CA VAL A 326 1.20 18.48 5.41
C VAL A 326 1.66 17.23 6.16
N LEU A 327 1.21 16.05 5.74
CA LEU A 327 1.63 14.78 6.34
C LEU A 327 3.12 14.50 6.14
N THR A 328 3.67 14.84 4.97
CA THR A 328 5.10 14.72 4.68
C THR A 328 5.94 15.61 5.61
N PHE A 329 5.46 16.83 5.89
CA PHE A 329 6.17 17.74 6.77
C PHE A 329 6.12 17.32 8.24
N THR A 330 4.97 16.79 8.68
CA THR A 330 4.67 16.51 10.11
C THR A 330 5.03 15.10 10.55
N GLY A 331 5.04 14.11 9.65
CA GLY A 331 5.28 12.70 9.95
C GLY A 331 6.69 12.21 9.60
N THR A 332 7.04 11.05 10.16
CA THR A 332 8.15 10.21 9.69
C THR A 332 7.61 9.04 8.86
N PHE A 333 8.46 8.38 8.07
CA PHE A 333 8.08 7.24 7.25
C PHE A 333 7.37 6.13 8.07
N ASN A 334 7.97 5.71 9.19
CA ASN A 334 7.40 4.66 10.05
C ASN A 334 6.05 5.07 10.66
N GLN A 335 5.92 6.31 11.14
CA GLN A 335 4.65 6.82 11.67
C GLN A 335 3.55 6.81 10.62
N LEU A 336 3.86 7.26 9.40
CA LEU A 336 2.90 7.26 8.29
C LEU A 336 2.42 5.83 8.00
N ILE A 337 3.31 4.84 7.96
CA ILE A 337 2.96 3.42 7.75
C ILE A 337 2.05 2.91 8.87
N THR A 338 2.38 3.18 10.13
CA THR A 338 1.55 2.75 11.27
C THR A 338 0.14 3.34 11.18
N TYR A 339 0.02 4.63 10.85
CA TYR A 339 -1.29 5.27 10.68
C TYR A 339 -2.10 4.65 9.53
N ILE A 340 -1.45 4.40 8.39
CA ILE A 340 -2.07 3.79 7.21
C ILE A 340 -2.62 2.42 7.57
N ILE A 341 -1.79 1.54 8.16
CA ILE A 341 -2.16 0.16 8.44
C ILE A 341 -3.24 0.07 9.50
N PHE A 342 -3.14 0.86 10.57
CA PHE A 342 -4.17 0.92 11.58
C PHE A 342 -5.54 1.26 10.96
N ALA A 343 -5.60 2.34 10.16
CA ALA A 343 -6.85 2.78 9.56
C ALA A 343 -7.35 1.86 8.44
N SER A 344 -6.48 1.46 7.52
CA SER A 344 -6.86 0.66 6.36
C SER A 344 -7.38 -0.72 6.75
N TRP A 345 -6.77 -1.37 7.76
CA TRP A 345 -7.15 -2.72 8.17
C TRP A 345 -8.50 -2.80 8.86
N ILE A 346 -8.92 -1.75 9.57
CA ILE A 346 -10.30 -1.63 10.07
C ILE A 346 -11.27 -1.70 8.88
N PHE A 347 -11.06 -0.87 7.86
CA PHE A 347 -11.94 -0.82 6.69
C PHE A 347 -11.80 -2.03 5.77
N TYR A 348 -10.63 -2.67 5.70
CA TYR A 348 -10.44 -3.94 4.99
C TYR A 348 -11.23 -5.06 5.67
N GLY A 349 -11.15 -5.19 6.99
CA GLY A 349 -11.97 -6.12 7.75
C GLY A 349 -13.46 -5.88 7.51
N MET A 350 -13.91 -4.62 7.58
CA MET A 350 -15.29 -4.26 7.23
C MET A 350 -15.66 -4.62 5.79
N SER A 351 -14.74 -4.48 4.84
CA SER A 351 -14.97 -4.82 3.43
C SER A 351 -15.12 -6.33 3.24
N ALA A 352 -14.34 -7.16 3.93
CA ALA A 352 -14.58 -8.60 3.95
C ALA A 352 -15.92 -8.94 4.62
N GLY A 353 -16.29 -8.23 5.70
CA GLY A 353 -17.61 -8.34 6.31
C GLY A 353 -18.76 -7.95 5.37
N ALA A 354 -18.54 -6.96 4.49
CA ALA A 354 -19.52 -6.54 3.49
C ALA A 354 -19.87 -7.68 2.51
N VAL A 355 -18.93 -8.57 2.19
CA VAL A 355 -19.20 -9.78 1.38
C VAL A 355 -20.24 -10.65 2.07
N ILE A 356 -20.04 -10.93 3.36
CA ILE A 356 -20.93 -11.78 4.17
C ILE A 356 -22.32 -11.12 4.28
N ILE A 357 -22.36 -9.83 4.60
CA ILE A 357 -23.60 -9.08 4.79
C ILE A 357 -24.39 -8.98 3.49
N LEU A 358 -23.74 -8.64 2.36
CA LEU A 358 -24.42 -8.45 1.09
C LEU A 358 -24.90 -9.76 0.46
N ARG A 359 -24.25 -10.90 0.75
CA ARG A 359 -24.80 -12.23 0.40
C ARG A 359 -26.14 -12.51 1.07
N THR A 360 -26.37 -11.94 2.26
CA THR A 360 -27.62 -12.10 3.01
C THR A 360 -28.64 -11.01 2.66
N LYS A 361 -28.23 -9.73 2.64
CA LYS A 361 -29.13 -8.58 2.38
C LYS A 361 -29.56 -8.45 0.92
N LYS A 362 -28.72 -8.89 -0.02
CA LYS A 362 -28.96 -8.78 -1.47
C LYS A 362 -28.67 -10.11 -2.16
N PRO A 363 -29.43 -11.18 -1.90
CA PRO A 363 -29.16 -12.52 -2.44
C PRO A 363 -29.15 -12.51 -3.98
N ASP A 364 -30.05 -11.75 -4.60
CA ASP A 364 -30.24 -11.68 -6.06
C ASP A 364 -29.23 -10.79 -6.79
N LEU A 365 -28.29 -10.15 -6.07
CA LEU A 365 -27.23 -9.36 -6.70
C LEU A 365 -26.38 -10.26 -7.60
N GLU A 366 -26.22 -9.87 -8.87
CA GLU A 366 -25.37 -10.58 -9.81
C GLU A 366 -23.91 -10.56 -9.32
N ARG A 367 -23.31 -11.74 -9.21
CA ARG A 367 -21.92 -11.93 -8.74
C ARG A 367 -21.12 -12.69 -9.79
N PRO A 368 -20.51 -11.99 -10.76
CA PRO A 368 -19.70 -12.60 -11.81
C PRO A 368 -18.50 -13.39 -11.26
N TYR A 369 -18.01 -12.99 -10.08
CA TYR A 369 -17.03 -13.72 -9.30
C TYR A 369 -17.56 -13.87 -7.87
N LYS A 370 -17.33 -15.06 -7.29
CA LYS A 370 -17.67 -15.38 -5.91
C LYS A 370 -16.41 -15.78 -5.16
N THR A 371 -16.22 -15.24 -3.97
CA THR A 371 -15.11 -15.57 -3.09
C THR A 371 -15.07 -17.08 -2.83
N PRO A 372 -13.95 -17.77 -3.13
CA PRO A 372 -13.82 -19.20 -2.90
C PRO A 372 -13.80 -19.51 -1.40
N LEU A 373 -14.06 -20.78 -1.03
CA LEU A 373 -14.06 -21.25 0.36
C LEU A 373 -14.87 -20.37 1.33
N TYR A 374 -15.92 -19.73 0.84
CA TYR A 374 -16.82 -18.93 1.67
C TYR A 374 -17.53 -19.83 2.71
N PRO A 375 -17.69 -19.39 3.97
CA PRO A 375 -17.34 -18.07 4.52
C PRO A 375 -15.94 -17.99 5.16
N TRP A 376 -15.10 -19.03 5.04
CA TRP A 376 -13.85 -19.15 5.79
C TRP A 376 -12.82 -18.09 5.43
N ILE A 377 -12.54 -17.79 4.14
CA ILE A 377 -11.51 -16.78 3.83
C ILE A 377 -11.90 -15.38 4.32
N PRO A 378 -13.15 -14.89 4.12
CA PRO A 378 -13.57 -13.63 4.72
C PRO A 378 -13.47 -13.62 6.24
N LEU A 379 -13.86 -14.71 6.92
CA LEU A 379 -13.81 -14.82 8.38
C LEU A 379 -12.37 -14.78 8.91
N ILE A 380 -11.46 -15.56 8.33
CA ILE A 380 -10.05 -15.57 8.73
C ILE A 380 -9.44 -14.18 8.54
N PHE A 381 -9.74 -13.51 7.42
CA PHE A 381 -9.26 -12.16 7.18
C PHE A 381 -9.81 -11.14 8.19
N ILE A 382 -11.09 -11.21 8.55
CA ILE A 382 -11.71 -10.36 9.57
C ILE A 382 -11.07 -10.58 10.93
N LEU A 383 -10.89 -11.83 11.36
CA LEU A 383 -10.27 -12.17 12.63
C LEU A 383 -8.83 -11.65 12.70
N PHE A 384 -8.09 -11.82 11.61
CA PHE A 384 -6.73 -11.30 11.52
C PHE A 384 -6.70 -9.76 11.54
N ALA A 385 -7.63 -9.09 10.85
CA ALA A 385 -7.73 -7.63 10.89
C ALA A 385 -8.00 -7.11 12.31
N ILE A 386 -8.90 -7.77 13.06
CA ILE A 386 -9.15 -7.46 14.47
C ILE A 386 -7.89 -7.66 15.30
N PHE A 387 -7.21 -8.81 15.15
CA PHE A 387 -5.96 -9.10 15.84
C PHE A 387 -4.89 -8.03 15.56
N LEU A 388 -4.69 -7.66 14.29
CA LEU A 388 -3.70 -6.66 13.89
C LEU A 388 -4.01 -5.29 14.49
N THR A 389 -5.28 -4.85 14.44
CA THR A 389 -5.69 -3.57 15.02
C THR A 389 -5.47 -3.54 16.54
N ILE A 390 -5.80 -4.63 17.25
CA ILE A 390 -5.54 -4.73 18.70
C ILE A 390 -4.04 -4.70 18.98
N ASN A 391 -3.24 -5.47 18.24
CA ASN A 391 -1.79 -5.47 18.38
C ASN A 391 -1.20 -4.08 18.14
N THR A 392 -1.64 -3.35 17.11
CA THR A 392 -1.17 -1.97 16.85
C THR A 392 -1.55 -1.02 17.98
N ILE A 393 -2.72 -1.18 18.62
CA ILE A 393 -3.10 -0.39 19.80
C ILE A 393 -2.17 -0.67 20.98
N MET A 394 -1.75 -1.92 21.18
CA MET A 394 -0.88 -2.31 22.27
C MET A 394 0.58 -1.86 22.06
N GLU A 395 1.11 -2.06 20.84
CA GLU A 395 2.52 -1.80 20.53
C GLU A 395 2.79 -0.34 20.14
N ALA A 396 1.81 0.35 19.55
CA ALA A 396 1.93 1.73 19.10
C ALA A 396 0.70 2.59 19.50
N PRO A 397 0.37 2.71 20.81
CA PRO A 397 -0.87 3.32 21.29
C PRO A 397 -1.03 4.79 20.88
N ARG A 398 0.07 5.55 20.88
CA ARG A 398 0.07 6.95 20.44
C ARG A 398 -0.37 7.06 18.98
N ASP A 399 0.22 6.23 18.13
CA ASP A 399 0.01 6.31 16.69
C ASP A 399 -1.36 5.75 16.29
N ALA A 400 -1.79 4.66 16.94
CA ALA A 400 -3.15 4.14 16.83
C ALA A 400 -4.20 5.16 17.31
N GLY A 401 -3.93 5.86 18.42
CA GLY A 401 -4.79 6.92 18.94
C GLY A 401 -4.95 8.09 17.96
N ILE A 402 -3.87 8.54 17.33
CA ILE A 402 -3.90 9.56 16.28
C ILE A 402 -4.71 9.06 15.07
N GLY A 403 -4.48 7.82 14.62
CA GLY A 403 -5.25 7.20 13.55
C GLY A 403 -6.75 7.15 13.85
N ALA A 404 -7.13 6.72 15.05
CA ALA A 404 -8.52 6.69 15.51
C ALA A 404 -9.14 8.08 15.56
N LEU A 405 -8.42 9.08 16.08
CA LEU A 405 -8.87 10.48 16.08
C LEU A 405 -9.08 11.00 14.66
N LEU A 406 -8.17 10.71 13.73
CA LEU A 406 -8.32 11.12 12.33
C LEU A 406 -9.53 10.46 11.68
N ILE A 407 -9.80 9.18 11.95
CA ILE A 407 -11.02 8.50 11.46
C ILE A 407 -12.27 9.15 12.04
N LEU A 408 -12.34 9.30 13.37
CA LEU A 408 -13.50 9.82 14.09
C LEU A 408 -13.76 11.30 13.83
N ALA A 409 -12.73 12.09 13.50
CA ALA A 409 -12.87 13.47 13.05
C ALA A 409 -13.78 13.60 11.82
N GLY A 410 -13.93 12.53 11.03
CA GLY A 410 -14.89 12.48 9.94
C GLY A 410 -16.34 12.63 10.40
N LEU A 411 -16.72 12.15 11.59
CA LEU A 411 -18.12 12.19 12.04
C LEU A 411 -18.69 13.63 12.10
N PRO A 412 -18.06 14.62 12.76
CA PRO A 412 -18.51 16.01 12.69
C PRO A 412 -18.67 16.52 11.26
N PHE A 413 -17.71 16.22 10.39
CA PHE A 413 -17.74 16.67 9.00
C PHE A 413 -18.86 15.99 8.19
N TYR A 414 -19.16 14.71 8.44
CA TYR A 414 -20.28 14.01 7.84
C TYR A 414 -21.60 14.72 8.11
N TYR A 415 -21.86 15.04 9.39
CA TYR A 415 -23.09 15.74 9.79
C TYR A 415 -23.13 17.17 9.27
N TYR A 416 -21.98 17.85 9.21
CA TYR A 416 -21.88 19.18 8.59
C TYR A 416 -22.29 19.16 7.12
N TRP A 417 -21.79 18.21 6.32
CA TRP A 417 -22.15 18.12 4.90
C TRP A 417 -23.59 17.67 4.68
N LYS A 418 -24.05 16.71 5.49
CA LYS A 418 -25.43 16.20 5.41
C LYS A 418 -26.49 17.27 5.72
N ASN A 419 -26.19 18.21 6.62
CA ASN A 419 -27.13 19.25 7.05
C ASN A 419 -27.11 20.51 6.17
N ASN A 420 -26.12 20.67 5.30
CA ASN A 420 -26.00 21.81 4.38
C ASN A 420 -26.51 21.49 2.96
N ASP A 421 -27.26 20.39 2.83
CA ASP A 421 -28.12 20.03 1.71
C ASP A 421 -29.59 20.26 2.09
#